data_AF-A0A6B1HP86-F1
#
_entry.id   AF-A0A6B1HP86-F1
#
_cell.length_a   1.000
_cell.length_b   1.000
_cell.length_c   1.000
_cell.angle_alpha   90.00
_cell.angle_beta   90.00
_cell.angle_gamma   90.00
#
_symmetry.space_group_name_H-M   'P 1'
#
loop_
_entity.id
_entity.type
_entity.pdbx_description
1 polymer ?
#
loop_
_entity_poly.entity_id
_entity_poly.type
_entity_poly.pdbx_seq_one_letter_code
_entity_poly.pdbx_strand_id
1 'polypeptide(L)'
;VDGCLALWIPNGSSFANKLSIGRQVKDVLPNLWISLELFLERDDLDKTAHVLTLSSRLCLPVVASNGACMHVPERQPLRDVLTAIRLGKPVDRLGVQLGQNRERYLRPLAALAEIYPQEMLEETVALADRCTFSLAELRYEYPRELVPTGLTPSGHLRALTEAGAHARWPDGVPPNVVTLIEKELELIGELRYELFFLTGHDNVRFARERGILCQGRGSAANSAVCYCLGITEVDPARMHLLFERFVSKERNEPPDIDVDFEHERREEVIQYIYEHYGRHRAALAATLITYRPRSAIRDVGKALGLDLDLVDLLAKSMAWWDNRSELDRRLEAAGVDPKSRIARQFLFLVNEILTFPR
;
A
#
# COMPACT_ATOMS: atom_id res chain seq x y z
N VAL A 1 -15.83 4.78 19.27
CA VAL A 1 -14.75 5.21 18.36
C VAL A 1 -14.80 6.72 18.37
N ASP A 2 -14.14 7.33 19.35
CA ASP A 2 -14.24 8.77 19.55
C ASP A 2 -13.45 9.48 18.45
N GLY A 3 -14.04 10.54 17.87
CA GLY A 3 -13.42 11.32 16.80
C GLY A 3 -13.53 10.76 15.38
N CYS A 4 -14.06 9.53 15.19
CA CYS A 4 -14.28 9.01 13.83
C CYS A 4 -15.45 9.74 13.15
N LEU A 5 -15.21 10.25 11.94
CA LEU A 5 -16.20 10.86 11.07
C LEU A 5 -16.65 9.82 10.03
N ALA A 6 -17.95 9.62 9.87
CA ALA A 6 -18.48 8.56 9.02
C ALA A 6 -19.48 9.07 7.98
N LEU A 7 -19.34 8.60 6.74
CA LEU A 7 -20.29 8.80 5.65
C LEU A 7 -21.04 7.51 5.38
N TRP A 8 -22.37 7.54 5.50
CA TRP A 8 -23.22 6.40 5.17
C TRP A 8 -23.93 6.61 3.83
N ILE A 9 -23.72 5.70 2.88
CA ILE A 9 -24.40 5.69 1.58
C ILE A 9 -25.56 4.68 1.62
N PRO A 10 -26.83 5.12 1.66
CA PRO A 10 -27.98 4.24 1.85
C PRO A 10 -28.42 3.52 0.56
N ASN A 11 -27.68 2.47 0.18
CA ASN A 11 -27.90 1.71 -1.06
C ASN A 11 -28.80 0.45 -0.90
N GLY A 12 -29.48 0.06 -1.99
CA GLY A 12 -29.89 -1.33 -2.26
C GLY A 12 -30.85 -2.04 -1.28
N SER A 13 -31.77 -1.33 -0.62
CA SER A 13 -32.69 -1.92 0.37
C SER A 13 -34.01 -1.14 0.50
N SER A 14 -35.03 -1.74 1.11
CA SER A 14 -36.29 -1.05 1.41
C SER A 14 -36.06 0.12 2.37
N PHE A 15 -36.95 1.12 2.34
CA PHE A 15 -36.85 2.28 3.23
C PHE A 15 -36.79 1.88 4.71
N ALA A 16 -37.62 0.92 5.13
CA ALA A 16 -37.63 0.43 6.51
C ALA A 16 -36.27 -0.16 6.94
N ASN A 17 -35.63 -0.92 6.04
CA ASN A 17 -34.31 -1.49 6.31
C ASN A 17 -33.24 -0.40 6.39
N LYS A 18 -33.26 0.58 5.46
CA LYS A 18 -32.35 1.73 5.51
C LYS A 18 -32.47 2.48 6.83
N LEU A 19 -33.70 2.75 7.27
CA LEU A 19 -33.94 3.43 8.53
C LEU A 19 -33.42 2.64 9.74
N SER A 20 -33.63 1.32 9.74
CA SER A 20 -33.11 0.43 10.79
C SER A 20 -31.58 0.43 10.83
N ILE A 21 -30.93 0.30 9.67
CA ILE A 21 -29.46 0.34 9.54
C ILE A 21 -28.93 1.70 9.99
N GLY A 22 -29.53 2.79 9.53
CA GLY A 22 -29.11 4.14 9.91
C GLY A 22 -29.17 4.39 11.42
N ARG A 23 -30.16 3.82 12.13
CA ARG A 23 -30.22 3.85 13.60
C ARG A 23 -29.05 3.10 14.22
N GLN A 24 -28.84 1.85 13.80
CA GLN A 24 -27.74 1.02 14.32
C GLN A 24 -26.37 1.66 14.10
N VAL A 25 -26.15 2.24 12.91
CA VAL A 25 -24.88 2.93 12.59
C VAL A 25 -24.72 4.18 13.44
N LYS A 26 -25.79 4.97 13.63
CA LYS A 26 -25.77 6.17 14.48
C LYS A 26 -25.47 5.84 15.94
N ASP A 27 -26.00 4.72 16.45
CA ASP A 27 -25.76 4.28 17.84
C ASP A 27 -24.28 3.94 18.09
N VAL A 28 -23.56 3.48 17.04
CA VAL A 28 -22.13 3.12 17.12
C VAL A 28 -21.22 4.31 16.76
N LEU A 29 -21.65 5.15 15.81
CA LEU A 29 -20.89 6.26 15.23
C LEU A 29 -21.66 7.57 15.40
N PRO A 30 -21.37 8.36 16.46
CA PRO A 30 -22.13 9.58 16.76
C PRO A 30 -21.90 10.70 15.74
N ASN A 31 -20.73 10.74 15.08
CA ASN A 31 -20.44 11.68 14.00
C ASN A 31 -20.76 11.01 12.64
N LEU A 32 -22.02 11.04 12.26
CA LEU A 32 -22.53 10.37 11.07
C LEU A 32 -23.24 11.36 10.13
N TRP A 33 -22.94 11.25 8.85
CA TRP A 33 -23.63 11.96 7.77
C TRP A 33 -24.23 10.94 6.80
N ILE A 34 -25.30 11.35 6.13
CA ILE A 34 -25.83 10.61 4.99
C ILE A 34 -25.17 11.17 3.72
N SER A 35 -24.53 10.30 2.95
CA SER A 35 -23.94 10.66 1.66
C SER A 35 -24.97 10.46 0.54
N LEU A 36 -25.35 11.55 -0.12
CA LEU A 36 -26.22 11.52 -1.30
C LEU A 36 -25.36 11.44 -2.56
N GLU A 37 -25.53 10.37 -3.33
CA GLU A 37 -24.85 10.17 -4.61
C GLU A 37 -25.86 10.24 -5.77
N LEU A 38 -25.69 11.25 -6.65
CA LEU A 38 -26.51 11.50 -7.83
C LEU A 38 -25.67 11.36 -9.10
N PHE A 39 -26.19 10.60 -10.06
CA PHE A 39 -25.49 10.22 -11.29
C PHE A 39 -26.24 10.60 -12.56
N LEU A 40 -27.21 11.51 -12.48
CA LEU A 40 -28.14 11.84 -13.55
C LEU A 40 -28.92 10.59 -14.04
N GLU A 41 -29.24 9.71 -13.09
CA GLU A 41 -30.03 8.51 -13.31
C GLU A 41 -31.53 8.79 -13.11
N ARG A 42 -32.38 7.96 -13.71
CA ARG A 42 -33.85 8.15 -13.66
C ARG A 42 -34.40 8.16 -12.23
N ASP A 43 -33.77 7.45 -11.32
CA ASP A 43 -34.18 7.29 -9.92
C ASP A 43 -33.54 8.31 -8.96
N ASP A 44 -32.78 9.28 -9.46
CA ASP A 44 -32.10 10.28 -8.61
C ASP A 44 -33.06 11.16 -7.82
N LEU A 45 -34.24 11.47 -8.37
CA LEU A 45 -35.29 12.18 -7.63
C LEU A 45 -35.83 11.34 -6.47
N ASP A 46 -36.06 10.05 -6.69
CA ASP A 46 -36.53 9.12 -5.66
C ASP A 46 -35.46 8.88 -4.58
N LYS A 47 -34.19 8.75 -4.99
CA LYS A 47 -33.04 8.68 -4.08
C LYS A 47 -32.97 9.92 -3.19
N THR A 48 -33.11 11.11 -3.78
CA THR A 48 -33.08 12.38 -3.05
C THR A 48 -34.21 12.46 -2.04
N ALA A 49 -35.46 12.17 -2.44
CA ALA A 49 -36.60 12.17 -1.53
C ALA A 49 -36.42 11.18 -0.36
N HIS A 50 -35.92 9.97 -0.66
CA HIS A 50 -35.63 8.98 0.38
C HIS A 50 -34.54 9.44 1.34
N VAL A 51 -33.44 10.01 0.85
CA VAL A 51 -32.33 10.51 1.69
C VAL A 51 -32.78 11.67 2.56
N LEU A 52 -33.54 12.62 2.03
CA LEU A 52 -34.10 13.72 2.84
C LEU A 52 -35.04 13.19 3.93
N THR A 53 -35.87 12.20 3.62
CA THR A 53 -36.72 11.55 4.62
C THR A 53 -35.90 10.84 5.70
N LEU A 54 -34.84 10.12 5.33
CA LEU A 54 -33.92 9.48 6.27
C LEU A 54 -33.21 10.51 7.16
N SER A 55 -32.72 11.60 6.56
CA SER A 55 -32.10 12.72 7.25
C SER A 55 -33.03 13.30 8.31
N SER A 56 -34.29 13.60 7.96
CA SER A 56 -35.27 14.10 8.94
C SER A 56 -35.60 13.09 10.04
N ARG A 57 -35.69 11.80 9.72
CA ARG A 57 -36.06 10.74 10.70
C ARG A 57 -34.93 10.38 11.65
N LEU A 58 -33.69 10.46 11.17
CA LEU A 58 -32.49 10.12 11.93
C LEU A 58 -31.83 11.36 12.54
N CYS A 59 -32.28 12.56 12.18
CA CYS A 59 -31.65 13.83 12.51
C CYS A 59 -30.17 13.81 12.13
N LEU A 60 -29.88 13.46 10.87
CA LEU A 60 -28.52 13.39 10.34
C LEU A 60 -28.33 14.39 9.20
N PRO A 61 -27.21 15.13 9.17
CA PRO A 61 -26.86 15.98 8.03
C PRO A 61 -26.64 15.16 6.76
N VAL A 62 -26.84 15.80 5.61
CA VAL A 62 -26.64 15.21 4.28
C VAL A 62 -25.48 15.90 3.59
N VAL A 63 -24.55 15.12 3.03
CA VAL A 63 -23.45 15.63 2.21
C VAL A 63 -23.64 15.20 0.76
N ALA A 64 -23.23 16.06 -0.16
CA ALA A 64 -23.08 15.70 -1.56
C ALA A 64 -21.88 14.76 -1.74
N SER A 65 -22.04 13.72 -2.55
CA SER A 65 -20.95 12.83 -2.98
C SER A 65 -21.12 12.45 -4.44
N ASN A 66 -20.00 12.27 -5.12
CA ASN A 66 -19.99 11.96 -6.54
C ASN A 66 -19.58 10.50 -6.83
N GLY A 67 -19.32 9.70 -5.79
CA GLY A 67 -18.97 8.28 -5.93
C GLY A 67 -17.94 7.99 -7.03
N ALA A 68 -16.96 8.89 -7.18
CA ALA A 68 -16.11 8.95 -8.36
C ALA A 68 -15.27 7.68 -8.49
N CYS A 69 -15.39 7.01 -9.63
CA CYS A 69 -14.59 5.82 -9.96
C CYS A 69 -13.56 6.10 -11.07
N MET A 70 -13.56 7.34 -11.59
CA MET A 70 -12.75 7.78 -12.72
C MET A 70 -12.30 9.22 -12.46
N HIS A 71 -11.17 9.63 -13.03
CA HIS A 71 -10.74 11.02 -12.99
C HIS A 71 -11.43 11.86 -14.08
N VAL A 72 -11.74 11.27 -15.24
CA VAL A 72 -12.42 11.92 -16.37
C VAL A 72 -13.43 10.95 -16.99
N PRO A 73 -14.50 11.43 -17.65
CA PRO A 73 -15.54 10.54 -18.18
C PRO A 73 -15.00 9.62 -19.29
N GLU A 74 -13.93 9.99 -20.00
CA GLU A 74 -13.31 9.22 -21.10
C GLU A 74 -12.78 7.85 -20.65
N ARG A 75 -12.59 7.66 -19.34
CA ARG A 75 -12.13 6.40 -18.75
C ARG A 75 -13.24 5.35 -18.59
N GLN A 76 -14.49 5.64 -18.96
CA GLN A 76 -15.59 4.68 -18.83
C GLN A 76 -15.31 3.32 -19.49
N PRO A 77 -14.76 3.22 -20.72
CA PRO A 77 -14.43 1.93 -21.31
C PRO A 77 -13.45 1.11 -20.47
N LEU A 78 -12.46 1.76 -19.83
CA LEU A 78 -11.51 1.09 -18.94
C LEU A 78 -12.21 0.61 -17.66
N ARG A 79 -13.10 1.42 -17.08
CA ARG A 79 -13.91 1.04 -15.91
C ARG A 79 -14.81 -0.17 -16.21
N ASP A 80 -15.42 -0.22 -17.39
CA ASP A 80 -16.25 -1.34 -17.82
C ASP A 80 -15.42 -2.62 -17.97
N VAL A 81 -14.21 -2.51 -18.53
CA VAL A 81 -13.24 -3.62 -18.64
C VAL A 81 -12.80 -4.10 -17.26
N LEU A 82 -12.46 -3.21 -16.34
CA LEU A 82 -12.12 -3.60 -14.96
C LEU A 82 -13.31 -4.30 -14.27
N THR A 83 -14.54 -3.86 -14.56
CA THR A 83 -15.75 -4.51 -14.05
C THR A 83 -15.95 -5.89 -14.66
N ALA A 84 -15.73 -6.05 -15.97
CA ALA A 84 -15.75 -7.33 -16.67
C ALA A 84 -14.72 -8.32 -16.10
N ILE A 85 -13.48 -7.86 -15.86
CA ILE A 85 -12.42 -8.66 -15.23
C ILE A 85 -12.86 -9.12 -13.84
N ARG A 86 -13.31 -8.19 -12.99
CA ARG A 86 -13.77 -8.50 -11.62
C ARG A 86 -14.92 -9.50 -11.58
N LEU A 87 -15.84 -9.42 -12.53
CA LEU A 87 -17.02 -10.29 -12.60
C LEU A 87 -16.80 -11.56 -13.43
N GLY A 88 -15.64 -11.71 -14.08
CA GLY A 88 -15.32 -12.86 -14.93
C GLY A 88 -16.25 -13.01 -16.14
N LYS A 89 -16.78 -11.90 -16.67
CA LYS A 89 -17.72 -11.90 -17.80
C LYS A 89 -17.32 -10.85 -18.84
N PRO A 90 -17.42 -11.14 -20.14
CA PRO A 90 -17.21 -10.15 -21.19
C PRO A 90 -18.13 -8.93 -21.06
N VAL A 91 -17.64 -7.75 -21.47
CA VAL A 91 -18.33 -6.46 -21.33
C VAL A 91 -19.73 -6.48 -21.96
N ASP A 92 -19.88 -7.12 -23.12
CA ASP A 92 -21.15 -7.26 -23.84
C ASP A 92 -22.20 -8.12 -23.12
N ARG A 93 -21.80 -8.90 -22.10
CA ARG A 93 -22.67 -9.76 -21.29
C ARG A 93 -22.99 -9.21 -19.90
N LEU A 94 -22.51 -8.02 -19.55
CA LEU A 94 -22.69 -7.45 -18.23
C LEU A 94 -24.06 -6.79 -18.02
N GLY A 95 -24.68 -6.24 -19.07
CA GLY A 95 -25.99 -5.57 -18.98
C GLY A 95 -26.04 -4.51 -17.87
N VAL A 96 -26.99 -4.65 -16.95
CA VAL A 96 -27.21 -3.71 -15.81
C VAL A 96 -26.10 -3.74 -14.74
N GLN A 97 -25.11 -4.62 -14.88
CA GLN A 97 -23.94 -4.64 -13.99
C GLN A 97 -22.93 -3.53 -14.33
N LEU A 98 -23.07 -2.88 -15.49
CA LEU A 98 -22.33 -1.67 -15.86
C LEU A 98 -23.04 -0.41 -15.37
N GLY A 99 -22.28 0.67 -15.23
CA GLY A 99 -22.89 1.98 -14.97
C GLY A 99 -23.77 2.42 -16.15
N GLN A 100 -24.88 3.09 -15.87
CA GLN A 100 -25.82 3.53 -16.91
C GLN A 100 -25.23 4.64 -17.81
N ASN A 101 -24.27 5.40 -17.28
CA ASN A 101 -23.63 6.52 -17.93
C ASN A 101 -22.21 6.74 -17.41
N ARG A 102 -21.58 7.86 -17.83
CA ARG A 102 -20.19 8.22 -17.56
C ARG A 102 -20.02 9.17 -16.38
N GLU A 103 -21.06 9.39 -15.58
CA GLU A 103 -21.14 10.48 -14.59
C GLU A 103 -20.29 10.25 -13.32
N ARG A 104 -19.77 9.04 -13.11
CA ARG A 104 -18.90 8.68 -11.98
C ARG A 104 -17.43 9.08 -12.19
N TYR A 105 -17.19 10.32 -12.61
CA TYR A 105 -15.86 10.93 -12.73
C TYR A 105 -15.68 12.08 -11.74
N LEU A 106 -14.48 12.61 -11.55
CA LEU A 106 -14.27 13.83 -10.74
C LEU A 106 -14.88 15.06 -11.44
N ARG A 107 -16.14 15.38 -11.10
CA ARG A 107 -16.90 16.49 -11.71
C ARG A 107 -16.35 17.85 -11.24
N PRO A 108 -16.29 18.85 -12.13
CA PRO A 108 -16.02 20.24 -11.74
C PRO A 108 -17.09 20.78 -10.78
N LEU A 109 -16.71 21.73 -9.92
CA LEU A 109 -17.62 22.34 -8.95
C LEU A 109 -18.86 22.97 -9.60
N ALA A 110 -18.73 23.58 -10.77
CA ALA A 110 -19.86 24.18 -11.50
C ALA A 110 -20.93 23.13 -11.84
N ALA A 111 -20.52 21.94 -12.29
CA ALA A 111 -21.47 20.86 -12.57
C ALA A 111 -22.11 20.30 -11.28
N LEU A 112 -21.36 20.25 -10.18
CA LEU A 112 -21.91 19.81 -8.88
C LEU A 112 -22.94 20.81 -8.33
N ALA A 113 -22.74 22.12 -8.54
CA ALA A 113 -23.65 23.18 -8.12
C ALA A 113 -24.99 23.16 -8.89
N GLU A 114 -25.03 22.58 -10.08
CA GLU A 114 -26.28 22.36 -10.83
C GLU A 114 -27.08 21.15 -10.32
N ILE A 115 -26.41 20.22 -9.64
CA ILE A 115 -26.99 18.94 -9.18
C ILE A 115 -27.43 19.02 -7.72
N TYR A 116 -26.61 19.66 -6.87
CA TYR A 116 -26.78 19.68 -5.44
C TYR A 116 -27.16 21.07 -4.93
N PRO A 117 -28.03 21.14 -3.90
CA PRO A 117 -28.20 22.37 -3.12
C PRO A 117 -26.86 22.82 -2.51
N GLN A 118 -26.70 24.14 -2.37
CA GLN A 118 -25.49 24.75 -1.84
C GLN A 118 -25.13 24.22 -0.44
N GLU A 119 -26.13 23.99 0.41
CA GLU A 119 -25.94 23.53 1.79
C GLU A 119 -25.27 22.15 1.85
N MET A 120 -25.60 21.26 0.91
CA MET A 120 -24.97 19.92 0.84
C MET A 120 -23.53 19.99 0.37
N LEU A 121 -23.18 21.01 -0.44
CA LEU A 121 -21.80 21.25 -0.88
C LEU A 121 -20.98 21.89 0.24
N GLU A 122 -21.53 22.87 0.95
CA GLU A 122 -20.88 23.49 2.11
C GLU A 122 -20.59 22.48 3.21
N GLU A 123 -21.50 21.53 3.46
CA GLU A 123 -21.28 20.46 4.44
C GLU A 123 -20.11 19.55 4.07
N THR A 124 -19.79 19.38 2.78
CA THR A 124 -18.58 18.63 2.36
C THR A 124 -17.29 19.34 2.78
N VAL A 125 -17.27 20.67 2.72
CA VAL A 125 -16.14 21.50 3.15
C VAL A 125 -16.03 21.48 4.67
N ALA A 126 -17.14 21.69 5.37
CA ALA A 126 -17.18 21.62 6.83
C ALA A 126 -16.72 20.25 7.37
N LEU A 127 -17.05 19.17 6.68
CA LEU A 127 -16.57 17.84 7.01
C LEU A 127 -15.06 17.68 6.71
N ALA A 128 -14.60 18.15 5.55
CA ALA A 128 -13.19 18.09 5.17
C ALA A 128 -12.29 18.87 6.13
N ASP A 129 -12.73 20.04 6.61
CA ASP A 129 -12.01 20.86 7.59
C ASP A 129 -11.83 20.17 8.95
N ARG A 130 -12.67 19.17 9.27
CA ARG A 130 -12.54 18.35 10.48
C ARG A 130 -11.55 17.20 10.31
N CYS A 131 -11.14 16.87 9.09
CA CYS A 131 -10.16 15.83 8.80
C CYS A 131 -8.74 16.41 8.89
N THR A 132 -8.14 16.38 10.08
CA THR A 132 -6.84 17.03 10.34
C THR A 132 -5.63 16.09 10.22
N PHE A 133 -5.84 14.78 10.09
CA PHE A 133 -4.75 13.80 10.04
C PHE A 133 -3.83 14.02 8.83
N SER A 134 -2.53 14.06 9.08
CA SER A 134 -1.49 14.08 8.07
C SER A 134 -0.53 12.90 8.19
N LEU A 135 -0.13 12.33 7.05
CA LEU A 135 0.93 11.30 7.02
C LEU A 135 2.27 11.83 7.56
N ALA A 136 2.47 13.14 7.61
CA ALA A 136 3.66 13.76 8.20
C ALA A 136 3.72 13.65 9.75
N GLU A 137 2.60 13.28 10.39
CA GLU A 137 2.56 13.04 11.84
C GLU A 137 3.12 11.67 12.23
N LEU A 138 3.29 10.75 11.27
CA LEU A 138 3.83 9.42 11.50
C LEU A 138 5.29 9.49 11.93
N ARG A 139 5.62 8.79 13.01
CA ARG A 139 6.98 8.71 13.57
C ARG A 139 7.39 7.26 13.74
N TYR A 140 8.65 6.97 13.48
CA TYR A 140 9.22 5.66 13.80
C TYR A 140 9.30 5.49 15.32
N GLU A 141 8.59 4.50 15.83
CA GLU A 141 8.69 4.07 17.22
C GLU A 141 9.27 2.66 17.26
N TYR A 142 10.45 2.53 17.86
CA TYR A 142 11.12 1.24 18.02
C TYR A 142 10.76 0.59 19.37
N PRO A 143 10.75 -0.75 19.46
CA PRO A 143 10.43 -1.47 20.70
C PRO A 143 11.37 -1.12 21.84
N ARG A 144 10.83 -0.56 22.94
CA ARG A 144 11.62 -0.23 24.14
C ARG A 144 11.90 -1.42 25.05
N GLU A 145 11.12 -2.49 24.92
CA GLU A 145 11.23 -3.71 25.72
C GLU A 145 12.55 -4.47 25.54
N LEU A 146 13.33 -4.11 24.51
CA LEU A 146 14.68 -4.62 24.27
C LEU A 146 15.73 -4.13 25.27
N VAL A 147 15.44 -3.07 26.03
CA VAL A 147 16.38 -2.52 27.01
C VAL A 147 16.03 -3.04 28.41
N PRO A 148 16.97 -3.73 29.10
CA PRO A 148 16.74 -4.19 30.47
C PRO A 148 16.37 -3.06 31.43
N THR A 149 15.54 -3.36 32.42
CA THR A 149 15.12 -2.38 33.43
C THR A 149 16.34 -1.76 34.13
N GLY A 150 16.39 -0.43 34.18
CA GLY A 150 17.48 0.33 34.81
C GLY A 150 18.63 0.70 33.86
N LEU A 151 18.62 0.23 32.61
CA LEU A 151 19.58 0.67 31.59
C LEU A 151 18.97 1.69 30.62
N THR A 152 19.82 2.52 30.03
CA THR A 152 19.44 3.36 28.89
C THR A 152 19.69 2.61 27.57
N PRO A 153 18.97 2.94 26.48
CA PRO A 153 19.25 2.34 25.16
C PRO A 153 20.72 2.45 24.75
N SER A 154 21.33 3.63 24.95
CA SER A 154 22.74 3.88 24.63
C SER A 154 23.70 3.08 25.51
N GLY A 155 23.40 2.95 26.81
CA GLY A 155 24.19 2.13 27.72
C GLY A 155 24.11 0.64 27.40
N HIS A 156 22.92 0.15 27.06
CA HIS A 156 22.72 -1.24 26.69
C HIS A 156 23.38 -1.59 25.34
N LEU A 157 23.20 -0.75 24.32
CA LEU A 157 23.85 -0.92 23.02
C LEU A 157 25.37 -0.93 23.15
N ARG A 158 25.94 -0.02 23.94
CA ARG A 158 27.38 0.02 24.23
C ARG A 158 27.86 -1.28 24.87
N ALA A 159 27.19 -1.75 25.92
CA ALA A 159 27.59 -2.98 26.61
C ALA A 159 27.58 -4.20 25.67
N LEU A 160 26.57 -4.33 24.81
CA LEU A 160 26.51 -5.39 23.80
C LEU A 160 27.60 -5.25 22.74
N THR A 161 27.89 -4.03 22.31
CA THR A 161 28.94 -3.75 21.33
C THR A 161 30.32 -4.10 21.89
N GLU A 162 30.61 -3.73 23.14
CA GLU A 162 31.87 -4.06 23.83
C GLU A 162 32.02 -5.56 24.04
N ALA A 163 30.97 -6.25 24.50
CA ALA A 163 30.97 -7.70 24.64
C ALA A 163 31.21 -8.40 23.28
N GLY A 164 30.54 -7.93 22.23
CA GLY A 164 30.72 -8.40 20.86
C GLY A 164 32.14 -8.19 20.34
N ALA A 165 32.73 -7.01 20.59
CA ALA A 165 34.10 -6.71 20.22
C ALA A 165 35.10 -7.66 20.89
N HIS A 166 34.94 -7.91 22.20
CA HIS A 166 35.79 -8.88 22.91
C HIS A 166 35.65 -10.31 22.38
N ALA A 167 34.45 -10.72 21.98
CA ALA A 167 34.23 -12.03 21.38
C ALA A 167 34.86 -12.16 19.98
N ARG A 168 34.83 -11.08 19.18
CA ARG A 168 35.40 -11.04 17.82
C ARG A 168 36.94 -10.93 17.82
N TRP A 169 37.51 -10.25 18.81
CA TRP A 169 38.95 -10.05 18.95
C TRP A 169 39.44 -10.49 20.35
N PRO A 170 39.60 -11.80 20.60
CA PRO A 170 39.99 -12.33 21.91
C PRO A 170 41.39 -11.87 22.36
N ASP A 171 42.30 -11.62 21.40
CA ASP A 171 43.65 -11.12 21.66
C ASP A 171 43.73 -9.59 21.80
N GLY A 172 42.58 -8.90 21.75
CA GLY A 172 42.47 -7.45 21.90
C GLY A 172 41.93 -6.76 20.64
N VAL A 173 41.03 -5.79 20.84
CA VAL A 173 40.42 -5.00 19.76
C VAL A 173 41.46 -4.03 19.17
N PRO A 174 41.66 -4.01 17.84
CA PRO A 174 42.60 -3.08 17.21
C PRO A 174 42.28 -1.60 17.56
N PRO A 175 43.29 -0.74 17.85
CA PRO A 175 43.05 0.64 18.27
C PRO A 175 42.23 1.48 17.28
N ASN A 176 42.42 1.26 15.98
CA ASN A 176 41.65 1.93 14.94
C ASN A 176 40.16 1.53 14.97
N VAL A 177 39.86 0.29 15.32
CA VAL A 177 38.49 -0.22 15.46
C VAL A 177 37.83 0.31 16.72
N VAL A 178 38.57 0.41 17.84
CA VAL A 178 38.06 1.05 19.07
C VAL A 178 37.61 2.48 18.78
N THR A 179 38.47 3.28 18.13
CA THR A 179 38.12 4.66 17.73
C THR A 179 36.91 4.71 16.81
N LEU A 180 36.79 3.75 15.89
CA LEU A 180 35.65 3.67 14.97
C LEU A 180 34.35 3.35 15.72
N ILE A 181 34.36 2.36 16.63
CA ILE A 181 33.21 1.98 17.46
C ILE A 181 32.71 3.19 18.27
N GLU A 182 33.62 3.94 18.91
CA GLU A 182 33.24 5.13 19.67
C GLU A 182 32.57 6.20 18.80
N LYS A 183 33.14 6.48 17.62
CA LYS A 183 32.57 7.43 16.67
C LYS A 183 31.18 6.99 16.19
N GLU A 184 30.99 5.70 15.91
CA GLU A 184 29.69 5.16 15.51
C GLU A 184 28.66 5.25 16.64
N LEU A 185 29.02 4.85 17.86
CA LEU A 185 28.13 4.91 19.03
C LEU A 185 27.70 6.34 19.37
N GLU A 186 28.62 7.31 19.24
CA GLU A 186 28.31 8.74 19.42
C GLU A 186 27.27 9.21 18.39
N LEU A 187 27.49 8.92 17.10
CA LEU A 187 26.56 9.30 16.04
C LEU A 187 25.19 8.63 16.19
N ILE A 188 25.16 7.34 16.56
CA ILE A 188 23.92 6.61 16.81
C ILE A 188 23.13 7.25 17.96
N GLY A 189 23.81 7.68 19.02
CA GLY A 189 23.20 8.37 20.16
C GLY A 189 22.66 9.75 19.80
N GLU A 190 23.41 10.54 19.02
CA GLU A 190 22.96 11.85 18.52
C GLU A 190 21.68 11.74 17.67
N LEU A 191 21.59 10.71 16.83
CA LEU A 191 20.44 10.45 15.96
C LEU A 191 19.31 9.65 16.62
N ARG A 192 19.54 9.17 17.85
CA ARG A 192 18.61 8.34 18.63
C ARG A 192 18.21 7.03 17.95
N TYR A 193 19.18 6.36 17.33
CA TYR A 193 18.99 5.10 16.60
C TYR A 193 19.34 3.86 17.44
N GLU A 194 19.51 3.96 18.75
CA GLU A 194 19.96 2.83 19.56
C GLU A 194 18.99 1.64 19.51
N LEU A 195 17.69 1.91 19.66
CA LEU A 195 16.66 0.87 19.62
C LEU A 195 16.55 0.21 18.23
N PHE A 196 16.91 0.92 17.17
CA PHE A 196 16.95 0.38 15.82
C PHE A 196 18.05 -0.69 15.69
N PHE A 197 19.27 -0.40 16.16
CA PHE A 197 20.37 -1.37 16.20
C PHE A 197 20.06 -2.55 17.13
N LEU A 198 19.46 -2.27 18.29
CA LEU A 198 19.05 -3.32 19.24
C LEU A 198 18.01 -4.26 18.62
N THR A 199 17.06 -3.75 17.82
CA THR A 199 16.08 -4.60 17.12
C THR A 199 16.74 -5.50 16.08
N GLY A 200 17.72 -4.99 15.33
CA GLY A 200 18.51 -5.80 14.40
C GLY A 200 19.32 -6.89 15.12
N HIS A 201 19.98 -6.53 16.21
CA HIS A 201 20.73 -7.47 17.06
C HIS A 201 19.83 -8.56 17.63
N ASP A 202 18.64 -8.20 18.12
CA ASP A 202 17.66 -9.11 18.70
C ASP A 202 17.29 -10.26 17.76
N ASN A 203 16.92 -9.92 16.52
CA ASN A 203 16.55 -10.88 15.48
C ASN A 203 17.73 -11.79 15.09
N VAL A 204 18.93 -11.22 14.96
CA VAL A 204 20.15 -11.96 14.61
C VAL A 204 20.57 -12.89 15.75
N ARG A 205 20.47 -12.43 17.00
CA ARG A 205 20.77 -13.21 18.20
C ARG A 205 19.86 -14.42 18.31
N PHE A 206 18.54 -14.25 18.11
CA PHE A 206 17.60 -15.37 18.02
C PHE A 206 17.98 -16.36 16.91
N ALA A 207 18.25 -15.87 15.69
CA ALA A 207 18.62 -16.73 14.57
C ALA A 207 19.88 -17.56 14.87
N ARG A 208 20.92 -16.94 15.42
CA ARG A 208 22.17 -17.63 15.79
C ARG A 208 22.01 -18.65 16.91
N GLU A 209 21.23 -18.35 17.95
CA GLU A 209 20.91 -19.29 19.03
C GLU A 209 20.21 -20.57 18.51
N ARG A 210 19.49 -20.45 17.39
CA ARG A 210 18.80 -21.57 16.71
C ARG A 210 19.60 -22.17 15.56
N GLY A 211 20.83 -21.73 15.34
CA GLY A 211 21.68 -22.16 14.22
C GLY A 211 21.08 -21.85 12.85
N ILE A 212 20.25 -20.80 12.74
CA ILE A 212 19.70 -20.30 11.47
C ILE A 212 20.77 -19.42 10.82
N LEU A 213 21.11 -19.68 9.57
CA LEU A 213 22.06 -18.85 8.84
C LEU A 213 21.44 -17.47 8.60
N CYS A 214 22.17 -16.42 8.97
CA CYS A 214 21.77 -15.04 8.73
C CYS A 214 22.96 -14.16 8.35
N GLN A 215 22.72 -13.15 7.50
CA GLN A 215 23.76 -12.24 7.03
C GLN A 215 23.18 -10.84 6.77
N GLY A 216 23.75 -9.83 7.42
CA GLY A 216 23.47 -8.43 7.11
C GLY A 216 23.90 -8.06 5.69
N ARG A 217 23.06 -7.29 5.00
CA ARG A 217 23.27 -6.77 3.64
C ARG A 217 23.32 -5.24 3.61
N GLY A 218 23.66 -4.73 2.42
CA GLY A 218 23.63 -3.30 2.14
C GLY A 218 24.67 -2.52 2.93
N SER A 219 24.30 -1.32 3.34
CA SER A 219 25.18 -0.39 4.05
C SER A 219 25.44 -0.79 5.50
N ALA A 220 24.65 -1.69 6.09
CA ALA A 220 24.91 -2.25 7.43
C ALA A 220 26.27 -2.97 7.52
N ALA A 221 26.80 -3.45 6.40
CA ALA A 221 28.14 -4.03 6.32
C ALA A 221 29.27 -3.03 6.64
N ASN A 222 29.01 -1.72 6.55
CA ASN A 222 30.00 -0.65 6.78
C ASN A 222 30.12 -0.21 8.25
N SER A 223 29.43 -0.88 9.18
CA SER A 223 29.40 -0.50 10.59
C SER A 223 30.16 -1.49 11.47
N ALA A 224 31.12 -0.96 12.23
CA ALA A 224 31.82 -1.71 13.27
C ALA A 224 30.87 -2.12 14.40
N VAL A 225 29.87 -1.30 14.75
CA VAL A 225 28.83 -1.65 15.72
C VAL A 225 28.02 -2.85 15.22
N CYS A 226 27.57 -2.85 13.96
CA CYS A 226 26.88 -4.00 13.36
C CYS A 226 27.73 -5.28 13.37
N TYR A 227 29.05 -5.16 13.14
CA TYR A 227 29.97 -6.31 13.18
C TYR A 227 30.08 -6.90 14.59
N CYS A 228 30.22 -6.04 15.61
CA CYS A 228 30.27 -6.43 17.01
C CYS A 228 28.97 -7.08 17.47
N LEU A 229 27.81 -6.55 17.04
CA LEU A 229 26.50 -7.11 17.34
C LEU A 229 26.19 -8.42 16.59
N GLY A 230 27.09 -8.86 15.69
CA GLY A 230 26.91 -10.07 14.90
C GLY A 230 25.97 -9.93 13.70
N ILE A 231 25.52 -8.71 13.39
CA ILE A 231 24.62 -8.42 12.27
C ILE A 231 25.34 -8.61 10.94
N THR A 232 26.61 -8.21 10.86
CA THR A 232 27.48 -8.43 9.70
C THR A 232 28.71 -9.24 10.07
N GLU A 233 29.25 -9.98 9.10
CA GLU A 233 30.52 -10.73 9.17
C GLU A 233 31.69 -9.99 8.52
N VAL A 234 31.48 -8.73 8.09
CA VAL A 234 32.51 -7.92 7.45
C VAL A 234 33.38 -7.23 8.50
N ASP A 235 34.63 -7.70 8.63
CA ASP A 235 35.58 -7.22 9.63
C ASP A 235 36.13 -5.80 9.28
N PRO A 236 35.82 -4.77 10.09
CA PRO A 236 36.29 -3.40 9.87
C PRO A 236 37.80 -3.23 10.08
N ALA A 237 38.49 -4.16 10.76
CA ALA A 237 39.94 -4.12 10.92
C ALA A 237 40.67 -4.40 9.60
N ARG A 238 40.03 -5.15 8.69
CA ARG A 238 40.62 -5.63 7.44
C ARG A 238 40.27 -4.78 6.23
N MET A 239 39.27 -3.90 6.36
CA MET A 239 38.74 -3.12 5.24
C MET A 239 38.37 -1.71 5.69
N HIS A 240 38.70 -0.69 4.89
CA HIS A 240 38.28 0.68 5.16
C HIS A 240 36.89 0.92 4.58
N LEU A 241 35.87 0.88 5.44
CA LEU A 241 34.48 1.11 5.07
C LEU A 241 34.03 2.50 5.52
N LEU A 242 33.16 3.14 4.73
CA LEU A 242 32.64 4.47 5.01
C LEU A 242 31.32 4.36 5.75
N PHE A 243 31.35 4.49 7.08
CA PHE A 243 30.17 4.45 7.93
C PHE A 243 29.15 5.55 7.58
N GLU A 244 29.61 6.71 7.09
CA GLU A 244 28.76 7.83 6.70
C GLU A 244 27.84 7.50 5.51
N ARG A 245 28.14 6.43 4.76
CA ARG A 245 27.22 5.90 3.72
C ARG A 245 26.06 5.11 4.32
N PHE A 246 26.21 4.63 5.54
CA PHE A 246 25.19 3.93 6.29
C PHE A 246 24.38 4.92 7.12
N VAL A 247 25.00 5.61 8.07
CA VAL A 247 24.34 6.60 8.93
C VAL A 247 24.88 7.99 8.61
N SER A 248 23.99 8.93 8.24
CA SER A 248 24.37 10.33 7.98
C SER A 248 23.38 11.30 8.61
N LYS A 249 23.89 12.34 9.27
CA LYS A 249 23.11 13.45 9.83
C LYS A 249 22.30 14.20 8.76
N GLU A 250 22.79 14.22 7.51
CA GLU A 250 22.19 15.00 6.43
C GLU A 250 20.95 14.32 5.81
N ARG A 251 20.78 13.01 6.00
CA ARG A 251 19.65 12.26 5.44
C ARG A 251 18.37 12.37 6.27
N ASN A 252 18.50 12.62 7.58
CA ASN A 252 17.39 12.71 8.54
C ASN A 252 16.36 11.55 8.48
N GLU A 253 16.78 10.39 7.97
CA GLU A 253 16.01 9.14 7.87
C GLU A 253 16.86 7.99 8.44
N PRO A 254 16.25 7.06 9.21
CA PRO A 254 16.98 5.90 9.71
C PRO A 254 17.45 5.04 8.53
N PRO A 255 18.67 4.48 8.58
CA PRO A 255 19.16 3.62 7.50
C PRO A 255 18.49 2.25 7.54
N ASP A 256 18.62 1.47 6.46
CA ASP A 256 18.12 0.10 6.41
C ASP A 256 19.16 -0.90 6.95
N ILE A 257 18.78 -1.71 7.94
CA ILE A 257 19.52 -2.92 8.37
C ILE A 257 18.77 -4.12 7.78
N ASP A 258 19.13 -4.46 6.54
CA ASP A 258 18.61 -5.66 5.90
C ASP A 258 19.37 -6.88 6.38
N VAL A 259 18.66 -7.84 6.97
CA VAL A 259 19.22 -9.14 7.36
C VAL A 259 18.57 -10.23 6.53
N ASP A 260 19.40 -10.94 5.78
CA ASP A 260 18.98 -12.18 5.12
C ASP A 260 18.93 -13.30 6.14
N PHE A 261 17.90 -14.14 6.04
CA PHE A 261 17.79 -15.39 6.78
C PHE A 261 17.65 -16.55 5.80
N GLU A 262 18.13 -17.73 6.23
CA GLU A 262 17.95 -19.00 5.52
C GLU A 262 16.49 -19.19 5.07
N HIS A 263 16.29 -19.45 3.77
CA HIS A 263 14.95 -19.46 3.18
C HIS A 263 14.00 -20.45 3.85
N GLU A 264 14.46 -21.68 4.11
CA GLU A 264 13.63 -22.75 4.70
C GLU A 264 13.27 -22.49 6.17
N ARG A 265 14.07 -21.68 6.87
CA ARG A 265 13.93 -21.42 8.32
C ARG A 265 13.53 -19.98 8.65
N ARG A 266 13.33 -19.13 7.63
CA ARG A 266 12.87 -17.73 7.79
C ARG A 266 11.57 -17.63 8.59
N GLU A 267 10.69 -18.61 8.45
CA GLU A 267 9.41 -18.63 9.17
C GLU A 267 9.60 -18.68 10.70
N GLU A 268 10.64 -19.36 11.20
CA GLU A 268 10.94 -19.41 12.64
C GLU A 268 11.24 -18.01 13.19
N VAL A 269 11.99 -17.19 12.43
CA VAL A 269 12.31 -15.81 12.80
C VAL A 269 11.07 -14.93 12.75
N ILE A 270 10.20 -15.12 11.75
CA ILE A 270 8.92 -14.41 11.65
C ILE A 270 8.03 -14.73 12.86
N GLN A 271 7.93 -16.00 13.25
CA GLN A 271 7.14 -16.39 14.42
C GLN A 271 7.73 -15.82 15.72
N TYR A 272 9.05 -15.82 15.86
CA TYR A 272 9.72 -15.14 16.98
C TYR A 272 9.32 -13.66 17.08
N ILE A 273 9.37 -12.92 15.96
CA ILE A 273 8.97 -11.50 15.92
C ILE A 273 7.51 -11.35 16.35
N TYR A 274 6.60 -12.21 15.86
CA TYR A 274 5.19 -12.15 16.24
C TYR A 274 4.93 -12.49 17.71
N GLU A 275 5.64 -13.46 18.26
CA GLU A 275 5.53 -13.88 19.67
C GLU A 275 6.13 -12.82 20.60
N HIS A 276 7.29 -12.27 20.24
CA HIS A 276 8.01 -11.30 21.06
C HIS A 276 7.35 -9.91 21.03
N TYR A 277 7.09 -9.36 19.84
CA TYR A 277 6.55 -8.00 19.70
C TYR A 277 5.01 -7.96 19.60
N GLY A 278 4.36 -9.09 19.32
CA GLY A 278 2.91 -9.19 19.22
C GLY A 278 2.35 -8.80 17.84
N ARG A 279 1.27 -9.47 17.43
CA ARG A 279 0.57 -9.25 16.14
C ARG A 279 -0.04 -7.86 15.93
N HIS A 280 -0.11 -7.04 16.98
CA HIS A 280 -0.60 -5.67 16.91
C HIS A 280 0.52 -4.66 16.58
N ARG A 281 1.79 -5.06 16.64
CA ARG A 281 2.98 -4.24 16.33
C ARG A 281 3.85 -4.81 15.22
N ALA A 282 3.63 -6.06 14.83
CA ALA A 282 4.33 -6.71 13.73
C ALA A 282 3.34 -7.09 12.61
N ALA A 283 3.76 -6.90 11.36
CA ALA A 283 3.02 -7.30 10.17
C ALA A 283 3.99 -7.57 9.01
N LEU A 284 3.56 -8.41 8.05
CA LEU A 284 4.28 -8.58 6.79
C LEU A 284 3.91 -7.43 5.84
N ALA A 285 4.92 -6.87 5.18
CA ALA A 285 4.68 -5.92 4.10
C ALA A 285 4.03 -6.64 2.91
N ALA A 286 2.86 -6.15 2.48
CA ALA A 286 2.18 -6.67 1.30
C ALA A 286 2.91 -6.25 0.02
N THR A 287 2.94 -7.13 -0.97
CA THR A 287 3.44 -6.80 -2.32
C THR A 287 2.28 -6.32 -3.19
N LEU A 288 2.40 -5.12 -3.75
CA LEU A 288 1.45 -4.61 -4.73
C LEU A 288 1.78 -5.17 -6.12
N ILE A 289 0.97 -6.13 -6.59
CA ILE A 289 1.08 -6.66 -7.95
C ILE A 289 0.38 -5.68 -8.90
N THR A 290 1.06 -5.34 -9.99
CA THR A 290 0.50 -4.45 -11.02
C THR A 290 0.41 -5.15 -12.37
N TYR A 291 -0.47 -4.67 -13.23
CA TYR A 291 -0.60 -5.17 -14.60
C TYR A 291 0.69 -4.95 -15.38
N ARG A 292 1.24 -6.08 -15.87
CA ARG A 292 2.32 -6.15 -16.84
C ARG A 292 1.74 -6.50 -18.20
N PRO A 293 2.45 -6.28 -19.32
CA PRO A 293 1.90 -6.50 -20.66
C PRO A 293 1.19 -7.84 -20.84
N ARG A 294 1.81 -8.95 -20.39
CA ARG A 294 1.23 -10.29 -20.49
C ARG A 294 -0.10 -10.44 -19.74
N SER A 295 -0.21 -9.93 -18.51
CA SER A 295 -1.45 -10.02 -17.73
C SER A 295 -2.51 -9.05 -18.27
N ALA A 296 -2.10 -7.86 -18.73
CA ALA A 296 -2.99 -6.89 -19.35
C ALA A 296 -3.63 -7.46 -20.62
N ILE A 297 -2.84 -8.02 -21.54
CA ILE A 297 -3.31 -8.71 -22.75
C ILE A 297 -4.36 -9.77 -22.40
N ARG A 298 -4.06 -10.60 -21.39
CA ARG A 298 -4.93 -11.70 -20.99
C ARG A 298 -6.26 -11.21 -20.44
N ASP A 299 -6.22 -10.35 -19.45
CA ASP A 299 -7.42 -9.97 -18.72
C ASP A 299 -8.29 -9.00 -19.54
N VAL A 300 -7.68 -8.08 -20.31
CA VAL A 300 -8.41 -7.20 -21.25
C VAL A 300 -8.99 -8.00 -22.41
N GLY A 301 -8.23 -8.95 -22.98
CA GLY A 301 -8.71 -9.77 -24.09
C GLY A 301 -9.95 -10.59 -23.70
N LYS A 302 -9.91 -11.23 -22.53
CA LYS A 302 -11.06 -11.94 -21.95
C LYS A 302 -12.24 -11.01 -21.68
N ALA A 303 -11.98 -9.82 -21.11
CA ALA A 303 -13.02 -8.83 -20.83
C ALA A 303 -13.71 -8.31 -22.11
N LEU A 304 -12.98 -8.21 -23.22
CA LEU A 304 -13.55 -7.85 -24.53
C LEU A 304 -14.19 -9.02 -25.26
N GLY A 305 -14.19 -10.22 -24.69
CA GLY A 305 -14.78 -11.41 -25.30
C GLY A 305 -13.97 -11.97 -26.47
N LEU A 306 -12.66 -11.69 -26.54
CA LEU A 306 -11.77 -12.31 -27.53
C LEU A 306 -11.62 -13.81 -27.27
N ASP A 307 -11.37 -14.55 -28.34
CA ASP A 307 -11.08 -15.97 -28.27
C ASP A 307 -9.85 -16.25 -27.40
N LEU A 308 -9.93 -17.28 -26.55
CA LEU A 308 -8.90 -17.56 -25.56
C LEU A 308 -7.58 -18.01 -26.19
N ASP A 309 -7.63 -18.73 -27.32
CA ASP A 309 -6.42 -19.19 -28.02
C ASP A 309 -5.67 -17.99 -28.63
N LEU A 310 -6.41 -17.02 -29.18
CA LEU A 310 -5.83 -15.75 -29.63
C LEU A 310 -5.20 -14.99 -28.46
N VAL A 311 -5.89 -14.86 -27.33
CA VAL A 311 -5.39 -14.15 -26.16
C VAL A 311 -4.09 -14.77 -25.65
N ASP A 312 -4.01 -16.10 -25.59
CA ASP A 312 -2.80 -16.80 -25.17
C ASP A 312 -1.67 -16.69 -26.19
N LEU A 313 -1.97 -16.72 -27.50
CA LEU A 313 -1.01 -16.47 -28.56
C LEU A 313 -0.38 -15.08 -28.44
N LEU A 314 -1.21 -14.05 -28.21
CA LEU A 314 -0.76 -12.66 -28.03
C LEU A 314 0.06 -12.50 -26.74
N ALA A 315 -0.32 -13.16 -25.65
CA ALA A 315 0.36 -13.06 -24.37
C ALA A 315 1.73 -13.78 -24.33
N LYS A 316 1.90 -14.87 -25.10
CA LYS A 316 3.14 -15.67 -25.10
C LYS A 316 4.33 -14.90 -25.67
N SER A 317 4.12 -14.17 -26.76
CA SER A 317 5.18 -13.45 -27.49
C SER A 317 4.85 -11.97 -27.58
N MET A 318 5.67 -11.12 -26.95
CA MET A 318 5.54 -9.66 -27.03
C MET A 318 6.23 -9.03 -28.26
N ALA A 319 6.80 -9.82 -29.18
CA ALA A 319 7.48 -9.28 -30.37
C ALA A 319 6.59 -8.40 -31.27
N TRP A 320 5.27 -8.51 -31.14
CA TRP A 320 4.31 -7.64 -31.84
C TRP A 320 4.08 -6.29 -31.14
N TRP A 321 4.48 -6.14 -29.89
CA TRP A 321 4.15 -4.97 -29.07
C TRP A 321 4.66 -3.67 -29.68
N ASP A 322 5.88 -3.69 -30.21
CA ASP A 322 6.51 -2.55 -30.90
C ASP A 322 6.36 -2.62 -32.43
N ASN A 323 5.72 -3.68 -32.96
CA ASN A 323 5.56 -3.90 -34.41
C ASN A 323 4.09 -4.13 -34.79
N ARG A 324 3.43 -3.04 -35.18
CA ARG A 324 2.03 -3.04 -35.62
C ARG A 324 1.73 -4.05 -36.74
N SER A 325 2.66 -4.26 -37.68
CA SER A 325 2.46 -5.20 -38.79
C SER A 325 2.45 -6.68 -38.35
N GLU A 326 3.12 -6.99 -37.24
CA GLU A 326 3.13 -8.33 -36.64
C GLU A 326 1.86 -8.57 -35.82
N LEU A 327 1.37 -7.53 -35.13
CA LEU A 327 0.08 -7.59 -34.44
C LEU A 327 -1.07 -7.80 -35.43
N ASP A 328 -1.12 -7.01 -36.50
CA ASP A 328 -2.18 -7.09 -37.51
C ASP A 328 -2.23 -8.52 -38.10
N ARG A 329 -1.08 -9.11 -38.44
CA ARG A 329 -0.99 -10.51 -38.89
C ARG A 329 -1.53 -11.53 -37.88
N ARG A 330 -1.29 -11.31 -36.58
CA ARG A 330 -1.78 -12.23 -35.52
C ARG A 330 -3.27 -12.11 -35.28
N LEU A 331 -3.81 -10.89 -35.38
CA LEU A 331 -5.25 -10.65 -35.31
C LEU A 331 -5.96 -11.28 -36.52
N GLU A 332 -5.43 -11.08 -37.73
CA GLU A 332 -5.94 -11.69 -38.97
C GLU A 332 -5.92 -13.22 -38.90
N ALA A 333 -4.83 -13.81 -38.41
CA ALA A 333 -4.69 -15.26 -38.26
C ALA A 333 -5.75 -15.87 -37.31
N ALA A 334 -6.33 -15.08 -36.42
CA ALA A 334 -7.41 -15.48 -35.52
C ALA A 334 -8.79 -14.98 -35.95
N GLY A 335 -8.93 -14.46 -37.18
CA GLY A 335 -10.20 -14.00 -37.73
C GLY A 335 -10.68 -12.65 -37.17
N VAL A 336 -9.82 -11.90 -36.48
CA VAL A 336 -10.13 -10.54 -36.01
C VAL A 336 -9.58 -9.54 -37.02
N ASP A 337 -10.46 -8.75 -37.64
CA ASP A 337 -10.02 -7.65 -38.50
C ASP A 337 -9.20 -6.63 -37.68
N PRO A 338 -7.91 -6.37 -38.01
CA PRO A 338 -7.08 -5.41 -37.28
C PRO A 338 -7.62 -3.98 -37.33
N LYS A 339 -8.44 -3.66 -38.33
CA LYS A 339 -9.12 -2.36 -38.48
C LYS A 339 -10.45 -2.29 -37.72
N SER A 340 -10.89 -3.42 -37.15
CA SER A 340 -12.12 -3.49 -36.37
C SER A 340 -12.08 -2.55 -35.17
N ARG A 341 -13.26 -2.20 -34.67
CA ARG A 341 -13.40 -1.42 -33.44
C ARG A 341 -12.80 -2.17 -32.24
N ILE A 342 -13.01 -3.48 -32.17
CA ILE A 342 -12.55 -4.34 -31.07
C ILE A 342 -11.02 -4.37 -31.02
N ALA A 343 -10.33 -4.54 -32.16
CA ALA A 343 -8.87 -4.53 -32.19
C ALA A 343 -8.27 -3.20 -31.69
N ARG A 344 -8.85 -2.07 -32.12
CA ARG A 344 -8.43 -0.74 -31.65
C ARG A 344 -8.70 -0.52 -30.17
N GLN A 345 -9.87 -0.94 -29.69
CA GLN A 345 -10.23 -0.87 -28.27
C GLN A 345 -9.31 -1.74 -27.42
N PHE A 346 -9.02 -2.96 -27.86
CA PHE A 346 -8.11 -3.87 -27.19
C PHE A 346 -6.74 -3.23 -26.95
N LEU A 347 -6.10 -2.69 -28.00
CA LEU A 347 -4.78 -2.05 -27.85
C LEU A 347 -4.82 -0.82 -26.96
N PHE A 348 -5.83 0.02 -27.11
CA PHE A 348 -6.01 1.18 -26.27
C PHE A 348 -6.12 0.77 -24.79
N LEU A 349 -7.03 -0.15 -24.48
CA LEU A 349 -7.32 -0.60 -23.11
C LEU A 349 -6.15 -1.37 -22.48
N VAL A 350 -5.44 -2.17 -23.26
CA VAL A 350 -4.24 -2.88 -22.80
C VAL A 350 -3.15 -1.90 -22.38
N ASN A 351 -2.96 -0.78 -23.09
CA ASN A 351 -2.01 0.25 -22.68
C ASN A 351 -2.51 1.03 -21.46
N GLU A 352 -3.80 1.35 -21.43
CA GLU A 352 -4.43 2.14 -20.36
C GLU A 352 -4.43 1.44 -18.99
N ILE A 353 -4.49 0.10 -18.97
CA ILE A 353 -4.50 -0.69 -17.72
C ILE A 353 -3.08 -0.99 -17.20
N LEU A 354 -2.03 -0.74 -17.97
CA LEU A 354 -0.66 -1.00 -17.50
C LEU A 354 -0.38 -0.24 -16.21
N THR A 355 0.39 -0.86 -15.31
CA THR A 355 0.75 -0.32 -13.99
C THR A 355 -0.40 -0.22 -12.98
N PHE A 356 -1.65 -0.46 -13.38
CA PHE A 356 -2.76 -0.53 -12.43
C PHE A 356 -2.53 -1.69 -11.44
N PRO A 357 -2.94 -1.55 -10.17
CA PRO A 357 -3.03 -2.67 -9.25
C PRO A 357 -3.87 -3.82 -9.83
N ARG A 358 -3.44 -5.06 -9.63
CA ARG A 358 -4.10 -6.27 -10.13
C ARG A 358 -4.61 -7.16 -9.00
#